data_AF-C9PR52-F1
#
_entry.id   AF-C9PR52-F1
#
_cell.length_a   1.000
_cell.length_b   1.000
_cell.length_c   1.000
_cell.angle_alpha   90.00
_cell.angle_beta   90.00
_cell.angle_gamma   90.00
#
_symmetry.space_group_name_H-M   'P 1'
#
loop_
_entity.id
_entity.type
_entity.pdbx_description
1 polymer ?
#
loop_
_entity_poly.entity_id
_entity_poly.type
_entity_poly.pdbx_seq_one_letter_code
_entity_poly.pdbx_strand_id
1 'polypeptide(L)'
;MKYQKLENQEAHWKWLYLIKKHREGENITRYEEKSLRESITLQLVEKQNQPQQIEEWIQSHLAQDLIVKLDQAIRARRKRFFNGEKQSTKKKSIDLEYAVWLRLSRYSRKMKMTLSETISYMIDERESKAQFENQMSAMKAGLKDLLK
;
A
#
# COMPACT_ATOMS: atom_id res chain seq x y z
N MET A 1 17.93 4.28 1.74
CA MET A 1 16.44 4.29 1.67
C MET A 1 16.03 4.83 0.30
N LYS A 2 14.94 4.34 -0.32
CA LYS A 2 14.50 4.72 -1.67
C LYS A 2 13.80 6.09 -1.76
N TYR A 3 13.17 6.56 -0.68
CA TYR A 3 12.42 7.82 -0.64
C TYR A 3 13.00 8.75 0.42
N GLN A 4 13.05 10.05 0.12
CA GLN A 4 13.49 11.09 1.07
C GLN A 4 12.50 11.19 2.24
N LYS A 5 13.02 11.48 3.44
CA LYS A 5 12.18 11.84 4.59
C LYS A 5 11.85 13.32 4.54
N LEU A 6 10.59 13.66 4.71
CA LEU A 6 10.10 15.04 4.72
C LEU A 6 9.72 15.40 6.15
N GLU A 7 10.67 15.85 6.96
CA GLU A 7 10.51 15.99 8.42
C GLU A 7 9.26 16.78 8.80
N ASN A 8 9.09 17.99 8.26
CA ASN A 8 7.92 18.84 8.55
C ASN A 8 6.60 18.19 8.13
N GLN A 9 6.56 17.55 6.96
CA GLN A 9 5.33 16.95 6.43
C GLN A 9 4.99 15.63 7.14
N GLU A 10 6.00 14.85 7.51
CA GLU A 10 5.85 13.61 8.26
C GLU A 10 5.40 13.87 9.70
N ALA A 11 5.92 14.92 10.35
CA ALA A 11 5.43 15.35 11.67
C ALA A 11 3.93 15.67 11.62
N HIS A 12 3.49 16.39 10.59
CA HIS A 12 2.06 16.65 10.39
C HIS A 12 1.25 15.37 10.13
N TRP A 13 1.78 14.42 9.35
CA TRP A 13 1.13 13.12 9.15
C TRP A 13 1.04 12.29 10.43
N LYS A 14 2.07 12.34 11.29
CA LYS A 14 2.07 11.70 12.61
C LYS A 14 0.98 12.29 13.49
N TRP A 15 0.90 13.62 13.54
CA TRP A 15 -0.17 14.33 14.26
C TRP A 15 -1.56 13.90 13.78
N LEU A 16 -1.82 13.93 12.47
CA LEU A 16 -3.11 13.50 11.90
C LEU A 16 -3.45 12.04 12.25
N TYR A 17 -2.47 11.15 12.24
CA TYR A 17 -2.67 9.76 12.60
C TYR A 17 -3.06 9.61 14.08
N LEU A 18 -2.34 10.26 14.98
CA LEU A 18 -2.59 10.19 16.42
C LEU A 18 -3.94 10.82 16.80
N ILE A 19 -4.27 11.98 16.24
CA ILE A 19 -5.58 12.61 16.45
C ILE A 19 -6.72 11.72 15.93
N LYS A 20 -6.54 11.05 14.79
CA LYS A 20 -7.53 10.09 14.29
C LYS A 20 -7.72 8.93 15.28
N LYS A 21 -6.63 8.37 15.79
CA LYS A 21 -6.64 7.26 16.76
C LYS A 21 -7.33 7.65 18.06
N HIS A 22 -7.05 8.84 18.56
CA HIS A 22 -7.73 9.38 19.73
C HIS A 22 -9.24 9.56 19.50
N ARG A 23 -9.66 10.08 18.33
CA ARG A 23 -11.08 10.19 17.95
C ARG A 23 -11.79 8.84 17.81
N GLU A 24 -11.04 7.79 17.46
CA GLU A 24 -11.52 6.40 17.43
C GLU A 24 -11.65 5.79 18.85
N GLY A 25 -11.27 6.52 19.90
CA GLY A 25 -11.34 6.07 21.30
C GLY A 25 -10.10 5.30 21.76
N GLU A 26 -9.05 5.21 20.95
CA GLU A 26 -7.80 4.55 21.32
C GLU A 26 -6.95 5.45 22.24
N ASN A 27 -6.31 4.85 23.25
CA ASN A 27 -5.35 5.55 24.09
C ASN A 27 -4.05 5.76 23.31
N ILE A 28 -3.72 7.03 23.01
CA ILE A 28 -2.48 7.37 22.30
C ILE A 28 -1.28 7.58 23.22
N THR A 29 -1.50 7.67 24.53
CA THR A 29 -0.45 7.96 25.50
C THR A 29 -0.03 6.71 26.27
N ARG A 30 1.18 6.68 26.80
CA ARG A 30 1.68 5.61 27.67
C ARG A 30 1.04 5.56 29.07
N TYR A 31 0.15 6.50 29.39
CA TYR A 31 -0.45 6.64 30.71
C TYR A 31 -1.78 5.88 30.81
N GLU A 32 -2.07 5.31 31.97
CA GLU A 32 -3.34 4.60 32.23
C GLU A 32 -4.41 5.52 32.82
N GLU A 33 -4.00 6.51 33.62
CA GLU A 33 -4.89 7.45 34.28
C GLU A 33 -5.65 8.33 33.28
N LYS A 34 -6.98 8.40 33.39
CA LYS A 34 -7.83 9.07 32.40
C LYS A 34 -7.57 10.58 32.32
N SER A 35 -7.51 11.26 33.47
CA SER A 35 -7.19 12.69 33.59
C SER A 35 -5.86 13.04 32.90
N LEU A 36 -4.82 12.23 33.16
CA LEU A 36 -3.49 12.43 32.59
C LEU A 36 -3.48 12.19 31.07
N ARG A 37 -4.15 11.13 30.61
CA ARG A 37 -4.34 10.86 29.18
C ARG A 37 -4.97 12.05 28.46
N GLU A 38 -6.05 12.58 29.01
CA GLU A 38 -6.78 13.70 28.43
C GLU A 38 -5.91 14.97 28.40
N SER A 39 -5.27 15.32 29.50
CA SER A 39 -4.36 16.47 29.59
C SER A 39 -3.21 16.40 28.57
N ILE A 40 -2.51 15.27 28.51
CA ILE A 40 -1.38 15.08 27.58
C ILE A 40 -1.85 15.03 26.11
N THR A 41 -3.06 14.53 25.86
CA THR A 41 -3.64 14.54 24.51
C THR A 41 -4.02 15.95 24.07
N LEU A 42 -4.56 16.79 24.96
CA LEU A 42 -4.85 18.19 24.67
C LEU A 42 -3.58 18.94 24.27
N GLN A 43 -2.46 18.70 24.94
CA GLN A 43 -1.16 19.28 24.54
C GLN A 43 -0.77 18.90 23.10
N LEU A 44 -1.06 17.67 22.66
CA LEU A 44 -0.79 17.27 21.28
C LEU A 44 -1.68 18.04 20.30
N VAL A 45 -2.95 18.26 20.63
CA VAL A 45 -3.90 19.00 19.78
C VAL A 45 -3.40 20.43 19.54
N GLU A 46 -2.91 21.10 20.56
CA GLU A 46 -2.38 22.47 20.48
C GLU A 46 -1.13 22.58 19.59
N LYS A 47 -0.31 21.53 19.54
CA LYS A 47 0.96 21.46 18.80
C LYS A 47 0.82 21.22 17.28
N GLN A 48 -0.38 21.33 16.71
CA GLN A 48 -0.70 20.95 15.31
C GLN A 48 0.30 21.50 14.26
N ASN A 49 0.76 22.73 14.42
CA ASN A 49 1.61 23.43 13.45
C ASN A 49 3.10 23.49 13.88
N GLN A 50 3.51 22.69 14.85
CA GLN A 50 4.86 22.73 15.44
C GLN A 50 5.55 21.37 15.32
N PRO A 51 6.23 21.08 14.18
CA PRO A 51 6.82 19.78 13.89
C PRO A 51 7.75 19.24 14.98
N GLN A 52 8.63 20.09 15.52
CA GLN A 52 9.59 19.73 16.57
C GLN A 52 8.85 19.27 17.84
N GLN A 53 7.85 20.03 18.28
CA GLN A 53 7.10 19.71 19.49
C GLN A 53 6.24 18.45 19.35
N ILE A 54 5.80 18.12 18.13
CA ILE A 54 5.10 16.86 17.83
C ILE A 54 6.06 15.68 18.02
N GLU A 55 7.29 15.76 17.50
CA GLU A 55 8.29 14.70 17.67
C GLU A 55 8.70 14.53 19.13
N GLU A 56 8.92 15.63 19.87
CA GLU A 56 9.21 15.61 21.30
C GLU A 56 8.08 14.96 22.10
N TRP A 57 6.82 15.28 21.76
CA TRP A 57 5.65 14.67 22.38
C TRP A 57 5.63 13.16 22.10
N ILE A 58 5.92 12.74 20.88
CA ILE A 58 5.95 11.33 20.48
C ILE A 58 7.02 10.57 21.26
N GLN A 59 8.22 11.14 21.41
CA GLN A 59 9.29 10.52 22.18
C GLN A 59 8.94 10.39 23.67
N SER A 60 8.23 11.38 24.21
CA SER A 60 7.99 11.50 25.65
C SER A 60 6.73 10.76 26.12
N HIS A 61 5.67 10.73 25.30
CA HIS A 61 4.32 10.38 25.78
C HIS A 61 3.65 9.26 25.00
N LEU A 62 4.14 8.87 23.83
CA LEU A 62 3.47 7.89 22.96
C LEU A 62 3.35 6.52 23.65
N ALA A 63 2.20 5.87 23.48
CA ALA A 63 2.01 4.49 23.93
C ALA A 63 2.95 3.52 23.19
N GLN A 64 3.50 2.55 23.92
CA GLN A 64 4.51 1.61 23.39
C GLN A 64 3.98 0.79 22.21
N ASP A 65 2.71 0.42 22.22
CA ASP A 65 2.07 -0.38 21.16
C ASP A 65 1.86 0.41 19.85
N LEU A 66 1.84 1.75 19.95
CA LEU A 66 1.65 2.64 18.81
C LEU A 66 2.96 2.99 18.11
N ILE A 67 4.13 2.83 18.74
CA ILE A 67 5.43 3.19 18.15
C ILE A 67 5.61 2.50 16.78
N VAL A 68 5.47 1.18 16.74
CA VAL A 68 5.67 0.40 15.50
C VAL A 68 4.55 0.67 14.49
N LYS A 69 3.30 0.79 14.97
CA LYS A 69 2.13 1.06 14.11
C LYS A 69 2.24 2.42 13.42
N LEU A 70 2.66 3.45 14.16
CA LEU A 70 2.88 4.81 13.67
C LEU A 70 3.98 4.80 12.60
N ASP A 71 5.13 4.20 12.90
CA ASP A 71 6.25 4.13 11.95
C ASP A 71 5.88 3.43 10.63
N GLN A 72 5.13 2.34 10.72
CA GLN A 72 4.62 1.63 9.55
C GLN A 72 3.62 2.49 8.76
N ALA A 73 2.70 3.17 9.45
CA ALA A 73 1.71 4.05 8.82
C ALA A 73 2.39 5.22 8.08
N ILE A 74 3.38 5.87 8.70
CA ILE A 74 4.14 6.97 8.08
C ILE A 74 4.99 6.46 6.92
N ARG A 75 5.62 5.29 7.05
CA ARG A 75 6.36 4.66 5.94
C ARG A 75 5.45 4.37 4.74
N ALA A 76 4.25 3.84 4.99
CA ALA A 76 3.27 3.57 3.94
C ALA A 76 2.79 4.87 3.29
N ARG A 77 2.49 5.91 4.09
CA ARG A 77 2.07 7.21 3.60
C ARG A 77 3.14 7.89 2.76
N ARG A 78 4.39 7.92 3.22
CA ARG A 78 5.55 8.41 2.45
C ARG A 78 5.69 7.70 1.11
N LYS A 79 5.65 6.36 1.11
CA LYS A 79 5.71 5.58 -0.15
C LYS A 79 4.57 5.96 -1.10
N ARG A 80 3.34 6.09 -0.60
CA ARG A 80 2.17 6.45 -1.41
C ARG A 80 2.24 7.89 -1.94
N PHE A 81 2.78 8.82 -1.15
CA PHE A 81 2.99 10.21 -1.55
C PHE A 81 3.87 10.29 -2.79
N PHE A 82 5.10 9.76 -2.72
CA PHE A 82 6.02 9.77 -3.86
C PHE A 82 5.54 8.90 -5.04
N ASN A 83 4.91 7.75 -4.77
CA ASN A 83 4.32 6.95 -5.85
C ASN A 83 3.10 7.61 -6.52
N GLY A 84 2.52 8.63 -5.90
CA GLY A 84 1.42 9.41 -6.47
C GLY A 84 1.87 10.34 -7.59
N GLU A 85 3.16 10.70 -7.65
CA GLU A 85 3.72 11.65 -8.61
C GLU A 85 3.80 11.09 -10.03
N LYS A 86 4.00 9.77 -10.18
CA LYS A 86 4.13 9.10 -11.49
C LYS A 86 3.04 8.08 -11.68
N GLN A 87 2.41 8.07 -12.85
CA GLN A 87 1.35 7.11 -13.18
C GLN A 87 1.85 5.66 -13.12
N SER A 88 3.11 5.41 -13.52
CA SER A 88 3.73 4.07 -13.52
C SER A 88 3.95 3.47 -12.13
N THR A 89 4.12 4.31 -11.10
CA THR A 89 4.32 3.86 -9.72
C THR A 89 3.04 3.89 -8.89
N LYS A 90 2.02 4.62 -9.35
CA LYS A 90 0.68 4.68 -8.76
C LYS A 90 0.02 3.30 -8.77
N LYS A 91 -0.70 2.98 -7.69
CA LYS A 91 -1.44 1.72 -7.54
C LYS A 91 -2.94 2.00 -7.49
N LYS A 92 -3.73 1.05 -7.98
CA LYS A 92 -5.18 1.10 -7.97
C LYS A 92 -5.72 -0.04 -7.11
N SER A 93 -6.66 0.27 -6.23
CA SER A 93 -7.45 -0.77 -5.55
C SER A 93 -8.49 -1.29 -6.53
N ILE A 94 -8.61 -2.61 -6.61
CA ILE A 94 -9.65 -3.31 -7.38
C ILE A 94 -10.26 -4.35 -6.46
N ASP A 95 -11.57 -4.52 -6.57
CA ASP A 95 -12.29 -5.61 -5.91
C ASP A 95 -12.46 -6.76 -6.91
N LEU A 96 -12.25 -7.98 -6.43
CA LEU A 96 -12.40 -9.21 -7.20
C LEU A 96 -13.33 -10.15 -6.46
N GLU A 97 -14.14 -10.89 -7.21
CA GLU A 97 -14.88 -12.02 -6.66
C GLU A 97 -13.94 -13.01 -5.96
N TYR A 98 -14.37 -13.55 -4.82
CA TYR A 98 -13.52 -14.38 -3.97
C TYR A 98 -12.91 -15.57 -4.73
N ALA A 99 -13.71 -16.25 -5.55
CA ALA A 99 -13.25 -17.39 -6.34
C ALA A 99 -12.18 -17.00 -7.37
N VAL A 100 -12.31 -15.81 -7.99
CA VAL A 100 -11.33 -15.29 -8.97
C VAL A 100 -10.03 -14.94 -8.26
N TRP A 101 -10.11 -14.21 -7.16
CA TRP A 101 -8.95 -13.87 -6.32
C TRP A 101 -8.22 -15.13 -5.84
N LEU A 102 -8.94 -16.16 -5.39
CA LEU A 102 -8.33 -17.38 -4.88
C LEU A 102 -7.52 -18.11 -5.96
N ARG A 103 -8.07 -18.22 -7.18
CA ARG A 103 -7.37 -18.83 -8.32
C ARG A 103 -6.12 -18.04 -8.69
N LEU A 104 -6.26 -16.72 -8.83
CA LEU A 104 -5.15 -15.83 -9.16
C LEU A 104 -4.05 -15.89 -8.09
N SER A 105 -4.42 -15.87 -6.80
CA SER A 105 -3.48 -15.94 -5.68
C SER A 105 -2.71 -17.26 -5.64
N ARG A 106 -3.39 -18.39 -5.87
CA ARG A 106 -2.74 -19.71 -5.94
C ARG A 106 -1.74 -19.77 -7.09
N TYR A 107 -2.13 -19.27 -8.27
CA TYR A 107 -1.26 -19.26 -9.44
C TYR A 107 -0.04 -18.34 -9.24
N SER A 108 -0.25 -17.11 -8.74
CA SER A 108 0.80 -16.16 -8.37
C SER A 108 1.81 -16.75 -7.39
N ARG A 109 1.35 -17.46 -6.34
CA ARG A 109 2.24 -18.16 -5.39
C ARG A 109 3.01 -19.29 -6.06
N LYS A 110 2.35 -20.09 -6.92
CA LYS A 110 2.99 -21.18 -7.67
C LYS A 110 4.13 -20.65 -8.55
N MET A 111 3.91 -19.54 -9.23
CA MET A 111 4.91 -18.91 -10.12
C MET A 111 5.91 -18.02 -9.38
N LYS A 112 5.75 -17.82 -8.05
CA LYS A 112 6.56 -16.89 -7.23
C LYS A 112 6.57 -15.45 -7.76
N MET A 113 5.46 -15.03 -8.35
CA MET A 113 5.26 -13.68 -8.90
C MET A 113 4.24 -12.92 -8.06
N THR A 114 4.28 -11.58 -8.09
CA THR A 114 3.19 -10.77 -7.54
C THR A 114 1.91 -10.94 -8.36
N LEU A 115 0.76 -10.59 -7.78
CA LEU A 115 -0.53 -10.64 -8.50
C LEU A 115 -0.50 -9.80 -9.79
N SER A 116 0.12 -8.62 -9.77
CA SER A 116 0.21 -7.75 -10.95
C SER A 116 1.07 -8.38 -12.04
N GLU A 117 2.25 -8.91 -11.70
CA GLU A 117 3.12 -9.59 -12.67
C GLU A 117 2.45 -10.83 -13.25
N THR A 118 1.70 -11.56 -12.42
CA THR A 118 0.94 -12.73 -12.83
C THR A 118 -0.14 -12.37 -13.86
N ILE A 119 -0.87 -11.27 -13.64
CA ILE A 119 -1.89 -10.79 -14.58
C ILE A 119 -1.23 -10.45 -15.93
N SER A 120 -0.12 -9.70 -15.92
CA SER A 120 0.61 -9.37 -17.15
C SER A 120 1.06 -10.64 -17.90
N TYR A 121 1.68 -11.58 -17.19
CA TYR A 121 2.09 -12.85 -17.78
C TYR A 121 0.94 -13.62 -18.41
N MET A 122 -0.21 -13.71 -17.73
CA MET A 122 -1.39 -14.41 -18.27
C MET A 122 -1.97 -13.72 -19.52
N ILE A 123 -1.87 -12.39 -19.62
CA ILE A 123 -2.29 -11.63 -20.81
C ILE A 123 -1.34 -11.96 -21.96
N ASP A 124 -0.04 -11.85 -21.74
CA ASP A 124 1.00 -12.11 -22.75
C ASP A 124 0.93 -13.56 -23.26
N GLU A 125 0.72 -14.53 -22.36
CA GLU A 125 0.56 -15.95 -22.71
C GLU A 125 -0.68 -16.17 -23.59
N ARG A 126 -1.80 -15.50 -23.27
CA ARG A 126 -3.05 -15.60 -24.04
C ARG A 126 -2.91 -14.99 -25.44
N GLU A 127 -2.24 -13.84 -25.54
CA GLU A 127 -1.97 -13.18 -26.83
C GLU A 127 -1.05 -14.04 -27.71
N SER A 128 0.01 -14.60 -27.12
CA SER A 128 0.94 -15.51 -27.81
C SER A 128 0.24 -16.78 -28.30
N LYS A 129 -0.65 -17.35 -27.48
CA LYS A 129 -1.45 -18.53 -27.86
C LYS A 129 -2.36 -18.22 -29.04
N ALA A 130 -3.04 -17.08 -29.06
CA ALA A 130 -3.90 -16.68 -30.16
C ALA A 130 -3.11 -16.49 -31.47
N GLN A 131 -1.91 -15.89 -31.40
CA GLN A 131 -1.02 -15.77 -32.55
C GLN A 131 -0.60 -17.14 -33.09
N PHE A 132 -0.24 -18.07 -32.21
CA PHE A 132 0.14 -19.43 -32.59
C PHE A 132 -1.01 -20.20 -33.24
N GLU A 133 -2.23 -20.10 -32.69
CA GLU A 133 -3.43 -20.71 -33.28
C GLU A 133 -3.70 -20.18 -34.70
N ASN A 134 -3.55 -18.88 -34.93
CA ASN A 134 -3.70 -18.28 -36.25
C ASN A 134 -2.63 -18.77 -37.24
N GLN A 135 -1.37 -18.82 -36.82
CA GLN A 135 -0.27 -19.36 -37.65
C GLN A 135 -0.50 -20.83 -38.01
N MET A 136 -0.91 -21.64 -37.04
CA MET A 136 -1.24 -23.06 -37.26
C MET A 136 -2.42 -23.23 -38.21
N SER A 137 -3.44 -22.38 -38.10
CA SER A 137 -4.59 -22.39 -39.02
C SER A 137 -4.17 -22.02 -40.44
N ALA A 138 -3.37 -20.96 -40.62
CA ALA A 138 -2.84 -20.55 -41.91
C ALA A 138 -1.96 -21.64 -42.54
N MET A 139 -1.09 -22.28 -41.74
CA MET A 139 -0.25 -23.38 -42.19
C MET A 139 -1.08 -24.58 -42.64
N LYS A 140 -2.11 -24.97 -41.87
CA LYS A 140 -3.03 -26.06 -42.24
C LYS A 140 -3.79 -25.75 -43.53
N ALA A 141 -4.24 -24.51 -43.71
CA ALA A 141 -4.90 -24.07 -44.94
C ALA A 141 -3.95 -24.14 -46.14
N GLY A 142 -2.74 -23.60 -46.00
CA GLY A 142 -1.72 -23.64 -47.05
C GLY A 142 -1.34 -25.07 -47.46
N LEU A 143 -1.18 -25.99 -46.49
CA LEU A 143 -0.93 -27.41 -46.78
C LEU A 143 -2.09 -28.06 -47.53
N LYS A 144 -3.34 -27.74 -47.16
CA LYS A 144 -4.53 -28.26 -47.83
C LYS A 144 -4.63 -27.77 -49.28
N ASP A 145 -4.26 -26.54 -49.55
CA ASP A 145 -4.25 -25.98 -50.90
C ASP A 145 -3.13 -26.56 -51.77
N LEU A 146 -1.96 -26.87 -51.19
CA LEU A 146 -0.87 -27.56 -51.89
C LEU A 146 -1.15 -29.04 -52.23
N LEU A 147 -2.10 -29.66 -51.53
CA LEU A 147 -2.50 -31.06 -51.73
C LEU A 147 -3.68 -31.22 -52.71
N LYS A 148 -4.16 -30.11 -53.30
CA LYS A 148 -5.10 -30.13 -54.43
C LYS A 148 -4.33 -30.11 -55.75
#